data_AF-A0A9R0W4C6-F1
#
_entry.id   AF-A0A9R0W4C6-F1
#
_cell.length_a   1.000
_cell.length_b   1.000
_cell.length_c   1.000
_cell.angle_alpha   90.00
_cell.angle_beta   90.00
_cell.angle_gamma   90.00
#
_symmetry.space_group_name_H-M   'P 1'
#
loop_
_entity.id
_entity.type
_entity.pdbx_description
1 polymer ?
#
loop_
_entity_poly.entity_id
_entity_poly.type
_entity_poly.pdbx_seq_one_letter_code
_entity_poly.pdbx_strand_id
1 'polypeptide(L)'
;MTQINAAWTKPGSLLDLFFESFRTGEGGVARLLDHLVIVTMDPAAYAGCQLVHPHCYFLRTTGVDYRGEKFFMSKDYLEMMWGRNKFQQTILQLGYNFLAGRGRDVVP
;
A
#
# COMPACT_ATOMS: atom_id res chain seq x y z
N MET A 1 1.59 6.49 -3.07
CA MET A 1 1.46 5.08 -2.64
C MET A 1 1.79 5.00 -1.17
N THR A 2 0.84 4.59 -0.34
CA THR A 2 1.08 4.27 1.07
C THR A 2 1.63 2.84 1.14
N GLN A 3 2.76 2.63 1.81
CA GLN A 3 3.33 1.28 1.96
C GLN A 3 2.73 0.59 3.17
N ILE A 4 2.21 -0.62 2.98
CA ILE A 4 1.67 -1.44 4.05
C ILE A 4 2.77 -2.39 4.54
N ASN A 5 3.01 -2.40 5.85
CA ASN A 5 3.89 -3.35 6.53
C ASN A 5 3.07 -4.33 7.38
N ALA A 6 3.72 -5.31 8.01
CA ALA A 6 3.06 -6.32 8.84
C ALA A 6 2.13 -5.71 9.91
N ALA A 7 2.57 -4.63 10.58
CA ALA A 7 1.81 -4.00 11.65
C ALA A 7 0.47 -3.43 11.16
N TRP A 8 0.43 -2.98 9.90
CA TRP A 8 -0.75 -2.39 9.27
C TRP A 8 -1.73 -3.42 8.69
N THR A 9 -1.40 -4.71 8.79
CA THR A 9 -2.28 -5.82 8.38
C THR A 9 -2.83 -6.62 9.56
N LYS A 10 -2.54 -6.18 10.80
CA LYS A 10 -3.11 -6.81 12.00
C LYS A 10 -4.60 -6.50 12.10
N PRO A 11 -5.40 -7.38 12.75
CA PRO A 11 -6.79 -7.06 13.06
C PRO A 11 -6.90 -5.73 13.81
N GLY A 12 -7.85 -4.88 13.41
CA GLY A 12 -8.09 -3.55 13.96
C GLY A 12 -7.06 -2.48 13.56
N SER A 13 -6.22 -2.74 12.56
CA SER A 13 -5.15 -1.82 12.13
C SER A 13 -5.57 -0.93 10.95
N LEU A 14 -4.60 -0.20 10.39
CA LEU A 14 -4.83 0.79 9.34
C LEU A 14 -5.52 0.21 8.10
N LEU A 15 -5.24 -1.05 7.74
CA LEU A 15 -5.89 -1.67 6.58
C LEU A 15 -7.39 -1.87 6.78
N ASP A 16 -7.83 -2.21 7.99
CA ASP A 16 -9.26 -2.37 8.29
C ASP A 16 -9.99 -1.02 8.21
N LEU A 17 -9.38 0.03 8.75
CA LEU A 17 -9.90 1.41 8.62
C LEU A 17 -9.96 1.85 7.15
N PHE A 18 -8.96 1.48 6.36
CA PHE A 18 -8.94 1.75 4.93
C PHE A 18 -10.12 1.08 4.24
N PHE A 19 -10.37 -0.21 4.45
CA PHE A 19 -11.54 -0.87 3.87
C PHE A 19 -12.86 -0.29 4.35
N GLU A 20 -12.96 0.05 5.63
CA GLU A 20 -14.17 0.65 6.18
C GLU A 20 -14.49 1.99 5.54
N SER A 21 -13.46 2.78 5.20
CA SER A 21 -13.65 4.05 4.47
C SER A 21 -14.27 3.87 3.08
N PHE A 22 -14.03 2.74 2.41
CA PHE A 22 -14.69 2.42 1.13
C PHE A 22 -16.14 1.97 1.36
N ARG A 23 -16.37 1.12 2.38
CA ARG A 23 -17.72 0.60 2.67
C ARG A 23 -18.70 1.70 3.07
N THR A 24 -18.21 2.67 3.83
CA THR A 24 -18.99 3.81 4.33
C THR A 24 -18.93 5.04 3.43
N GLY A 25 -18.10 5.02 2.39
CA GLY A 25 -17.91 6.16 1.50
C GLY A 25 -19.11 6.43 0.60
N GLU A 26 -19.34 7.71 0.31
CA GLU A 26 -20.42 8.18 -0.56
C GLU A 26 -20.16 7.90 -2.05
N GLY A 27 -21.18 8.06 -2.89
CA GLY A 27 -21.03 7.95 -4.35
C GLY A 27 -20.77 6.53 -4.88
N GLY A 28 -21.05 5.52 -4.06
CA GLY A 28 -20.90 4.11 -4.45
C GLY A 28 -19.45 3.66 -4.58
N VAL A 29 -18.53 4.27 -3.82
CA VAL A 29 -17.10 3.90 -3.81
C VAL A 29 -16.84 2.51 -3.23
N ALA A 30 -17.78 1.92 -2.49
CA ALA A 30 -17.68 0.56 -1.98
C ALA A 30 -17.34 -0.48 -3.07
N ARG A 31 -17.90 -0.34 -4.28
CA ARG A 31 -17.62 -1.23 -5.44
C ARG A 31 -16.15 -1.20 -5.89
N LEU A 32 -15.40 -0.18 -5.52
CA LEU A 32 -13.98 -0.08 -5.88
C LEU A 32 -13.13 -1.07 -5.09
N LEU A 33 -13.65 -1.63 -3.98
CA LEU A 33 -12.97 -2.70 -3.25
C LEU A 33 -12.73 -3.92 -4.14
N ASP A 34 -13.67 -4.26 -5.02
CA ASP A 34 -13.52 -5.40 -5.96
C ASP A 34 -12.40 -5.19 -6.99
N HIS A 35 -11.93 -3.95 -7.15
CA HIS A 35 -10.89 -3.57 -8.10
C HIS A 35 -9.62 -3.05 -7.42
N LEU A 36 -9.58 -3.07 -6.09
CA LEU A 36 -8.44 -2.60 -5.32
C LEU A 36 -7.32 -3.62 -5.40
N VAL A 37 -6.12 -3.21 -5.77
CA VAL A 37 -4.91 -4.06 -5.67
C VAL A 37 -4.03 -3.52 -4.56
N ILE A 38 -3.71 -4.37 -3.59
CA ILE A 38 -2.80 -4.04 -2.49
C ILE A 38 -1.41 -4.57 -2.80
N VAL A 39 -0.45 -3.65 -2.92
CA VAL A 39 0.95 -3.99 -3.15
C VAL A 39 1.68 -4.08 -1.81
N THR A 40 2.30 -5.23 -1.56
CA THR A 40 3.04 -5.55 -0.33
C THR A 40 4.50 -5.82 -0.65
N MET A 41 5.40 -5.47 0.26
CA MET A 41 6.86 -5.65 0.10
C MET A 41 7.48 -6.44 1.27
N ASP A 42 6.63 -6.87 2.20
CA ASP A 42 6.97 -7.65 3.38
C ASP A 42 6.14 -8.95 3.39
N PRO A 43 6.74 -10.14 3.60
CA PRO A 43 5.99 -11.40 3.57
C PRO A 43 4.87 -11.50 4.61
N ALA A 44 5.04 -10.89 5.79
CA ALA A 44 4.01 -10.91 6.82
C ALA A 44 2.82 -10.00 6.43
N ALA A 45 3.09 -8.84 5.83
CA ALA A 45 2.08 -7.97 5.23
C ALA A 45 1.34 -8.66 4.07
N TYR A 46 2.04 -9.43 3.24
CA TYR A 46 1.41 -10.21 2.17
C TYR A 46 0.44 -11.25 2.72
N ALA A 47 0.89 -12.05 3.68
CA ALA A 47 0.04 -13.04 4.35
C ALA A 47 -1.17 -12.38 5.03
N GLY A 48 -0.96 -11.29 5.77
CA GLY A 48 -2.04 -10.53 6.41
C GLY A 48 -3.05 -9.96 5.40
N CYS A 49 -2.57 -9.41 4.28
CA CYS A 49 -3.43 -8.92 3.20
C CYS A 49 -4.33 -10.02 2.64
N GLN A 50 -3.77 -11.22 2.38
CA GLN A 50 -4.52 -12.34 1.80
C GLN A 50 -5.66 -12.85 2.69
N LEU A 51 -5.59 -12.61 4.01
CA LEU A 51 -6.67 -12.98 4.93
C LEU A 51 -7.91 -12.10 4.78
N VAL A 52 -7.74 -10.88 4.29
CA VAL A 52 -8.80 -9.85 4.29
C VAL A 52 -9.16 -9.35 2.90
N HIS A 53 -8.36 -9.67 1.87
CA HIS A 53 -8.53 -9.13 0.52
C HIS A 53 -8.04 -10.09 -0.58
N PRO A 54 -8.81 -10.32 -1.65
CA PRO A 54 -8.43 -11.27 -2.71
C PRO A 54 -7.29 -10.78 -3.63
N HIS A 55 -7.09 -9.47 -3.75
CA HIS A 55 -6.17 -8.89 -4.74
C HIS A 55 -4.92 -8.30 -4.07
N CYS A 56 -4.08 -9.19 -3.55
CA CYS A 56 -2.79 -8.84 -2.96
C CYS A 56 -1.64 -9.21 -3.90
N TYR A 57 -0.71 -8.27 -4.13
CA TYR A 57 0.49 -8.47 -4.94
C TYR A 57 1.74 -8.34 -4.07
N PHE A 58 2.62 -9.35 -4.12
CA PHE A 58 3.92 -9.31 -3.44
C PHE A 58 5.00 -8.78 -4.37
N LEU A 59 5.38 -7.52 -4.18
CA LEU A 59 6.46 -6.88 -4.93
C LEU A 59 7.81 -7.34 -4.37
N ARG A 60 8.42 -8.31 -5.05
CA ARG A 60 9.80 -8.72 -4.80
C ARG A 60 10.76 -7.61 -5.20
N THR A 61 11.67 -7.27 -4.32
CA THR A 61 12.81 -6.39 -4.65
C THR A 61 14.11 -7.13 -4.46
N THR A 62 15.13 -6.67 -5.16
CA THR A 62 16.50 -7.11 -4.99
C THR A 62 17.23 -6.14 -4.07
N GLY A 63 17.97 -6.65 -3.09
CA GLY A 63 18.95 -5.88 -2.32
C GLY A 63 18.52 -5.33 -0.96
N VAL A 64 17.23 -5.15 -0.67
CA VAL A 64 16.77 -4.57 0.62
C VAL A 64 15.71 -5.44 1.29
N ASP A 65 15.91 -5.78 2.56
CA ASP A 65 14.88 -6.38 3.41
C ASP A 65 14.00 -5.28 4.02
N TYR A 66 12.69 -5.28 3.68
CA TYR A 66 11.72 -4.26 4.12
C TYR A 66 10.90 -4.66 5.35
N ARG A 67 11.26 -5.75 6.03
CA ARG A 67 10.58 -6.16 7.28
C ARG A 67 10.69 -5.11 8.39
N GLY A 68 11.81 -4.36 8.41
CA GLY A 68 12.13 -3.39 9.45
C GLY A 68 12.01 -1.94 8.98
N GLU A 69 11.94 -1.04 9.95
CA GLU A 69 12.05 0.39 9.71
C GLU A 69 13.38 0.73 9.00
N LYS A 70 13.31 1.63 8.02
CA LYS A 70 14.49 2.17 7.35
C LYS A 70 14.65 3.64 7.70
N PHE A 71 15.75 3.98 8.35
CA PHE A 71 16.06 5.35 8.72
C PHE A 71 16.07 6.26 7.50
N PHE A 72 15.41 7.40 7.65
CA PHE A 72 15.28 8.39 6.58
C PHE A 72 16.66 8.72 5.98
N MET A 73 16.73 8.73 4.64
CA MET A 73 17.96 9.00 3.85
C MET A 73 19.12 8.01 4.00
N SER A 74 18.96 6.92 4.76
CA SER A 74 19.92 5.80 4.72
C SER A 74 19.99 5.15 3.34
N LYS A 75 21.06 4.42 3.06
CA LYS A 75 21.21 3.65 1.81
C LYS A 75 20.00 2.76 1.55
N ASP A 76 19.60 1.96 2.54
CA ASP A 76 18.44 1.07 2.46
C ASP A 76 17.13 1.84 2.20
N TYR A 77 16.96 3.02 2.80
CA TYR A 77 15.81 3.88 2.57
C TYR A 77 15.77 4.37 1.12
N LEU A 78 16.90 4.83 0.58
CA LEU A 78 16.97 5.30 -0.80
C LEU A 78 16.71 4.15 -1.78
N GLU A 79 17.30 2.98 -1.54
CA GLU A 79 17.05 1.78 -2.35
C GLU A 79 15.57 1.34 -2.29
N MET A 80 14.93 1.42 -1.13
CA MET A 80 13.47 1.21 -0.99
C MET A 80 12.67 2.19 -1.85
N MET A 81 12.99 3.49 -1.78
CA MET A 81 12.28 4.52 -2.54
C MET A 81 12.50 4.35 -4.05
N TRP A 82 13.70 3.97 -4.48
CA TRP A 82 13.96 3.62 -5.88
C TRP A 82 13.14 2.41 -6.34
N GLY A 83 13.02 1.37 -5.51
CA GLY A 83 12.15 0.23 -5.78
C GLY A 83 10.69 0.64 -5.97
N ARG A 84 10.16 1.52 -5.10
CA ARG A 84 8.81 2.09 -5.26
C ARG A 84 8.66 2.85 -6.57
N ASN A 85 9.60 3.71 -6.90
CA ASN A 85 9.55 4.54 -8.11
C ASN A 85 9.61 3.70 -9.39
N LYS A 86 10.46 2.66 -9.42
CA LYS A 86 10.52 1.71 -10.54
C LYS A 86 9.20 0.97 -10.74
N PHE A 87 8.58 0.51 -9.66
CA PHE A 87 7.27 -0.13 -9.75
C PHE A 87 6.21 0.86 -10.27
N GLN A 88 6.19 2.09 -9.76
CA GLN A 88 5.28 3.13 -10.25
C GLN A 88 5.49 3.45 -11.73
N GLN A 89 6.74 3.48 -12.19
CA GLN A 89 7.08 3.64 -13.61
C GLN A 89 6.49 2.51 -14.45
N THR A 90 6.55 1.26 -14.00
CA THR A 90 5.91 0.12 -14.70
C THR A 90 4.40 0.31 -14.81
N ILE A 91 3.73 0.76 -13.74
CA ILE A 91 2.28 1.03 -13.76
C ILE A 91 1.92 2.10 -14.81
N LEU A 92 2.72 3.17 -14.91
CA LEU A 92 2.53 4.20 -15.95
C LEU A 92 2.77 3.65 -17.36
N GLN A 93 3.81 2.83 -17.55
CA GLN A 93 4.11 2.19 -18.84
C GLN A 93 3.01 1.24 -19.31
N LEU A 94 2.25 0.65 -18.37
CA LEU A 94 1.07 -0.16 -18.67
C LEU A 94 -0.18 0.69 -19.02
N GLY A 95 -0.09 2.01 -19.01
CA GLY A 95 -1.18 2.92 -19.39
C GLY A 95 -2.11 3.32 -18.24
N TYR A 96 -1.78 2.96 -17.00
CA TYR A 96 -2.55 3.39 -15.82
C TYR A 96 -2.10 4.78 -15.33
N ASN A 97 -2.96 5.42 -14.54
CA ASN A 97 -2.71 6.73 -13.94
C ASN A 97 -2.75 6.67 -12.41
N PHE A 98 -2.10 7.63 -11.75
CA PHE A 98 -2.16 7.79 -10.30
C PHE A 98 -3.12 8.92 -9.89
N LEU A 99 -3.96 8.64 -8.92
CA LEU A 99 -4.78 9.63 -8.23
C LEU A 99 -4.27 9.77 -6.79
N ALA A 100 -4.09 11.01 -6.34
CA ALA A 100 -3.76 11.32 -4.95
C ALA A 100 -4.90 12.13 -4.35
N GLY A 101 -5.46 11.65 -3.23
CA GLY A 101 -6.46 12.40 -2.47
C GLY A 101 -5.82 13.62 -1.80
N ARG A 102 -6.56 14.72 -1.71
CA ARG A 102 -6.19 15.85 -0.86
C ARG A 102 -6.45 15.44 0.59
N GLY A 103 -5.43 15.45 1.44
CA GLY A 103 -5.65 15.42 2.90
C GLY A 103 -6.44 16.66 3.26
N ARG A 104 -7.64 16.50 3.83
CA ARG A 104 -8.26 17.62 4.55
C ARG A 104 -7.51 17.73 5.86
N ASP A 105 -6.94 18.89 6.14
CA ASP A 105 -6.46 19.21 7.47
C ASP A 105 -7.66 19.07 8.42
N VAL A 106 -7.63 18.05 9.28
CA VAL A 106 -8.55 17.97 10.41
C VAL A 106 -8.02 18.98 11.43
N VAL A 107 -8.40 20.24 11.24
CA VAL A 107 -8.23 21.26 12.28
C VAL A 107 -9.33 20.98 13.33
N PRO A 108 -8.99 20.88 14.62
CA PRO A 108 -9.95 20.60 15.69
C PRO A 108 -11.04 21.67 15.82
#